data_AF-A0AAP3ZX62-F1
#
_entry.id   AF-A0AAP3ZX62-F1
#
_cell.length_a   1.000
_cell.length_b   1.000
_cell.length_c   1.000
_cell.angle_alpha   90.00
_cell.angle_beta   90.00
_cell.angle_gamma   90.00
#
_symmetry.space_group_name_H-M   'P 1'
#
loop_
_entity.id
_entity.type
_entity.pdbx_description
1 polymer ?
#
loop_
_entity_poly.entity_id
_entity_poly.type
_entity_poly.pdbx_seq_one_letter_code
_entity_poly.pdbx_strand_id
1 'polypeptide(L)'
;MSKSLALEWASMVYGPYDLPHMYEIFEGVLYKGCYFFYLDNGVLCLRQVRKLEQLAHTHLFIDGDSAGLQLAEGIRRDLMEVVSDIIRYWRDKSGLTFLFDELLCLRERGDIQLDLVKDKG
;
A
#
# COMPACT_ATOMS: atom_id res chain seq x y z
N MET A 1 23.76 9.12 -8.25
CA MET A 1 23.58 8.21 -7.10
C MET A 1 22.10 8.18 -6.76
N SER A 2 21.42 7.05 -7.00
CA SER A 2 20.02 6.89 -6.58
C SER A 2 19.98 6.95 -5.05
N LYS A 3 19.15 7.85 -4.49
CA LYS A 3 18.84 7.80 -3.06
C LYS A 3 18.31 6.38 -2.77
N SER A 4 18.88 5.73 -1.75
CA SER A 4 18.33 4.46 -1.26
C SER A 4 16.84 4.65 -0.99
N LEU A 5 16.01 3.73 -1.48
CA LEU A 5 14.61 3.72 -1.12
C LEU A 5 14.58 3.39 0.37
N ALA A 6 14.10 4.31 1.20
CA ALA A 6 13.97 4.10 2.64
C ALA A 6 12.84 3.09 2.90
N LEU A 7 13.13 1.84 2.58
CA LEU A 7 12.29 0.67 2.79
C LEU A 7 12.81 -0.08 3.99
N GLU A 8 11.89 -0.52 4.83
CA GLU A 8 12.20 -1.29 6.02
C GLU A 8 11.14 -2.36 6.25
N TRP A 9 11.53 -3.47 6.88
CA TRP A 9 10.58 -4.48 7.32
C TRP A 9 9.81 -3.96 8.53
N ALA A 10 8.50 -4.23 8.55
CA ALA A 10 7.62 -3.85 9.62
C ALA A 10 6.50 -4.88 9.79
N SER A 11 5.74 -4.77 10.87
CA SER A 11 4.53 -5.54 11.11
C SER A 11 3.33 -4.62 11.23
N MET A 12 2.18 -5.07 10.73
CA MET A 12 0.90 -4.38 10.84
C MET A 12 -0.13 -5.29 11.52
N VAL A 13 -0.88 -4.73 12.46
CA VAL A 13 -2.10 -5.37 12.98
C VAL A 13 -3.30 -4.91 12.17
N TYR A 14 -4.00 -5.85 11.54
CA TYR A 14 -5.16 -5.58 10.70
C TYR A 14 -6.20 -6.69 10.83
N GLY A 15 -7.48 -6.32 10.79
CA GLY A 15 -8.59 -7.27 10.87
C GLY A 15 -9.59 -7.07 9.73
N PRO A 16 -10.34 -8.12 9.33
CA PRO A 16 -11.39 -8.01 8.33
C PRO A 16 -12.48 -7.02 8.77
N TYR A 17 -13.05 -6.25 7.83
CA TYR A 17 -14.11 -5.29 8.13
C TYR A 17 -15.40 -5.95 8.66
N ASP A 18 -15.63 -7.21 8.31
CA ASP A 18 -16.83 -7.99 8.58
C ASP A 18 -16.74 -8.84 9.86
N LEU A 19 -15.55 -8.98 10.45
CA LEU A 19 -15.31 -9.84 11.61
C LEU A 19 -14.71 -9.04 12.78
N PRO A 20 -15.57 -8.45 13.64
CA PRO A 20 -15.12 -7.68 14.79
C PRO A 20 -14.19 -8.49 15.70
N HIS A 21 -13.11 -7.85 16.16
CA HIS A 21 -12.12 -8.41 17.09
C HIS A 21 -11.21 -9.53 16.54
N MET A 22 -11.33 -9.89 15.26
CA MET A 22 -10.37 -10.79 14.62
C MET A 22 -9.24 -9.99 13.97
N TYR A 23 -8.20 -9.73 14.75
CA TYR A 23 -6.99 -9.07 14.25
C TYR A 23 -5.90 -10.10 13.96
N GLU A 24 -5.23 -9.90 12.83
CA GLU A 24 -4.07 -10.67 12.40
C GLU A 24 -2.84 -9.76 12.31
N ILE A 25 -1.66 -10.38 12.39
CA ILE A 25 -0.38 -9.69 12.21
C ILE A 25 0.12 -10.02 10.81
N PHE A 26 0.34 -8.99 10.01
CA PHE A 26 0.96 -9.08 8.69
C PHE A 26 2.40 -8.59 8.78
N GLU A 27 3.33 -9.37 8.24
CA GLU A 27 4.70 -8.91 7.98
C GLU A 27 4.78 -8.30 6.57
N GLY A 28 5.52 -7.20 6.44
CA GLY A 28 5.55 -6.45 5.20
C GLY A 28 6.65 -5.39 5.16
N VAL A 29 6.61 -4.58 4.10
CA VAL A 29 7.61 -3.56 3.81
C VAL A 29 6.99 -2.18 3.95
N LEU A 30 7.60 -1.33 4.77
CA LEU A 30 7.18 0.04 4.98
C LEU A 30 7.97 0.99 4.08
N TYR A 31 7.26 1.91 3.45
CA TYR A 31 7.81 3.00 2.66
C TYR A 31 7.39 4.34 3.24
N LYS A 32 8.37 5.26 3.40
CA LYS A 32 8.16 6.63 3.93
C LYS A 32 7.43 6.66 5.28
N GLY A 33 7.54 5.62 6.09
CA GLY A 33 6.99 5.58 7.45
C GLY A 33 5.47 5.40 7.55
N CYS A 34 4.73 5.32 6.44
CA CYS A 34 3.27 5.24 6.48
C CYS A 34 2.62 4.45 5.33
N TYR A 35 3.39 3.95 4.36
CA TYR A 35 2.87 3.11 3.28
C TYR A 35 3.35 1.67 3.47
N PHE A 36 2.45 0.77 3.85
CA PHE A 36 2.77 -0.60 4.19
C PHE A 36 2.35 -1.55 3.05
N PHE A 37 3.32 -2.27 2.51
CA PHE A 37 3.12 -3.29 1.49
C PHE A 37 3.17 -4.67 2.13
N TYR A 38 2.22 -5.53 1.80
CA TYR A 38 2.18 -6.90 2.32
C TYR A 38 1.60 -7.86 1.29
N LEU A 39 1.85 -9.16 1.49
CA LEU A 39 1.24 -10.21 0.71
C LEU A 39 0.09 -10.82 1.49
N ASP A 40 -1.05 -10.96 0.82
CA ASP A 40 -2.17 -11.75 1.28
C ASP A 40 -2.51 -12.76 0.19
N ASN A 41 -2.26 -14.05 0.45
CA ASN A 41 -2.52 -15.13 -0.50
C ASN A 41 -1.93 -14.90 -1.91
N GLY A 42 -0.74 -14.28 -1.98
CA GLY A 42 -0.05 -13.96 -3.24
C GLY A 42 -0.53 -12.69 -3.94
N VAL A 43 -1.47 -11.96 -3.33
CA VAL A 43 -1.89 -10.62 -3.75
C VAL A 43 -1.04 -9.59 -3.01
N LEU A 44 -0.42 -8.68 -3.77
CA LEU A 44 0.31 -7.55 -3.22
C LEU A 44 -0.66 -6.43 -2.87
N CYS A 45 -0.75 -6.14 -1.58
CA CYS A 45 -1.59 -5.11 -1.02
C CYS A 45 -0.75 -3.92 -0.54
N LEU A 46 -1.29 -2.71 -0.63
CA LEU A 46 -0.75 -1.48 -0.09
C LEU A 46 -1.80 -0.83 0.82
N ARG A 47 -1.38 -0.41 2.00
CA ARG A 47 -2.21 0.37 2.94
C ARG A 47 -1.47 1.58 3.45
N GLN A 48 -2.23 2.62 3.78
CA GLN A 48 -1.73 3.65 4.68
C GLN A 48 -1.84 3.14 6.11
N VAL A 49 -0.77 3.28 6.88
CA VAL A 49 -0.72 2.83 8.27
C VAL A 49 -0.26 3.94 9.19
N ARG A 50 -0.59 3.81 10.46
CA ARG A 50 -0.09 4.68 11.54
C ARG A 50 0.74 3.85 12.52
N LYS A 51 1.79 4.49 13.03
CA LYS A 51 2.68 3.86 14.02
C LYS A 51 1.95 3.73 15.36
N LEU A 52 2.12 2.59 16.02
CA LEU A 52 1.70 2.44 17.40
C LEU A 52 2.78 3.06 18.30
N GLU A 53 2.45 4.14 19.01
CA GLU A 53 3.38 4.86 19.90
C GLU A 53 3.64 4.06 21.19
N GLN A 54 4.37 2.95 21.05
CA GLN A 54 4.83 2.11 22.16
C GLN A 54 6.33 1.87 22.04
N LEU A 55 7.07 2.19 23.12
CA LEU A 55 8.54 2.13 23.14
C LEU A 55 9.11 0.74 22.82
N ALA A 56 8.39 -0.33 23.16
CA ALA A 56 8.82 -1.71 22.91
C ALA A 56 8.55 -2.21 21.47
N HIS A 57 7.68 -1.53 20.71
CA HIS A 57 7.17 -2.01 19.43
C HIS A 57 7.40 -0.97 18.32
N THR A 58 8.66 -0.63 18.10
CA THR A 58 9.06 0.47 17.21
C THR A 58 8.76 0.25 15.72
N HIS A 59 8.47 -1.00 15.32
CA HIS A 59 8.16 -1.42 13.95
C HIS A 59 6.74 -2.03 13.82
N LEU A 60 5.87 -1.77 14.81
CA LEU A 60 4.48 -2.22 14.78
C LEU A 60 3.55 -1.07 14.38
N PHE A 61 2.68 -1.36 13.43
CA PHE A 61 1.75 -0.42 12.83
C PHE A 61 0.32 -0.96 12.92
N ILE A 62 -0.64 -0.06 12.77
CA ILE A 62 -2.07 -0.38 12.66
C ILE A 62 -2.65 0.32 11.44
N ASP A 63 -3.77 -0.18 10.94
CA ASP A 63 -4.48 0.41 9.81
C ASP A 63 -4.74 1.92 10.04
N GLY A 64 -4.52 2.70 8.99
CA GLY A 64 -4.79 4.13 8.97
C GLY A 64 -6.27 4.42 8.69
N ASP A 65 -6.57 5.69 8.44
CA ASP A 65 -7.95 6.13 8.17
C ASP A 65 -8.37 5.92 6.69
N SER A 66 -7.47 5.43 5.84
CA SER A 66 -7.71 5.26 4.40
C SER A 66 -7.89 3.80 3.99
N ALA A 67 -8.64 3.57 2.91
CA ALA A 67 -8.73 2.26 2.27
C ALA A 67 -7.37 1.80 1.67
N GLY A 68 -7.21 0.49 1.54
CA GLY A 68 -6.06 -0.14 0.87
C GLY A 68 -6.23 -0.28 -0.64
N LEU A 69 -5.13 -0.66 -1.31
CA LEU A 69 -5.06 -0.95 -2.73
C LEU A 69 -4.49 -2.35 -2.96
N GLN A 70 -5.06 -3.12 -3.88
CA GLN A 70 -4.42 -4.29 -4.44
C GLN A 70 -3.64 -3.86 -5.69
N LEU A 71 -2.36 -4.19 -5.73
CA LEU A 71 -1.44 -3.70 -6.76
C LEU A 71 -1.12 -4.76 -7.81
N ALA A 72 -1.03 -6.02 -7.41
CA ALA A 72 -0.72 -7.14 -8.31
C ALA A 72 -1.14 -8.46 -7.68
N GLU A 73 -1.40 -9.47 -8.51
CA GLU A 73 -1.71 -10.83 -8.08
C GLU A 73 -0.63 -11.81 -8.52
N GLY A 74 -0.62 -13.00 -7.91
CA GLY A 74 0.29 -14.08 -8.30
C GLY A 74 1.75 -13.81 -7.96
N ILE A 75 2.02 -12.94 -6.99
CA ILE A 75 3.38 -12.63 -6.56
C ILE A 75 3.98 -13.83 -5.83
N ARG A 76 5.12 -14.30 -6.35
CA ARG A 76 5.92 -15.41 -5.78
C ARG A 76 7.38 -15.01 -5.52
N ARG A 77 7.72 -13.76 -5.82
CA ARG A 77 9.06 -13.16 -5.62
C ARG A 77 9.16 -12.58 -4.22
N ASP A 78 10.40 -12.29 -3.79
CA ASP A 78 10.65 -11.57 -2.55
C ASP A 78 9.92 -10.21 -2.52
N LEU A 79 9.27 -9.91 -1.40
CA LEU A 79 8.44 -8.72 -1.27
C LEU A 79 9.26 -7.42 -1.34
N MET A 80 10.44 -7.39 -0.71
CA MET A 80 11.31 -6.22 -0.71
C MET A 80 11.79 -5.90 -2.13
N GLU A 81 12.15 -6.92 -2.91
CA GLU A 81 12.50 -6.76 -4.32
C GLU A 81 11.34 -6.23 -5.15
N VAL A 82 10.15 -6.84 -5.02
CA VAL A 82 8.95 -6.43 -5.78
C VAL A 82 8.56 -4.99 -5.47
N VAL A 83 8.51 -4.62 -4.19
CA VAL A 83 8.17 -3.26 -3.76
C VAL A 83 9.23 -2.26 -4.24
N SER A 84 10.51 -2.63 -4.17
CA SER A 84 11.59 -1.80 -4.68
C SER A 84 11.44 -1.55 -6.19
N ASP A 85 11.13 -2.58 -6.97
CA ASP A 85 10.93 -2.47 -8.41
C ASP A 85 9.73 -1.60 -8.76
N ILE A 86 8.60 -1.79 -8.09
CA ILE A 86 7.39 -0.98 -8.26
C ILE A 86 7.70 0.49 -7.99
N ILE A 87 8.35 0.80 -6.87
CA ILE A 87 8.67 2.19 -6.52
C ILE A 87 9.65 2.79 -7.52
N ARG A 88 10.69 2.05 -7.95
CA ARG A 88 11.62 2.55 -8.98
C ARG A 88 10.92 2.84 -10.30
N TYR A 89 10.00 1.97 -10.70
CA TYR A 89 9.29 2.08 -11.97
C TYR A 89 8.25 3.21 -11.96
N TRP A 90 7.57 3.43 -10.84
CA TRP A 90 6.47 4.40 -10.72
C TRP A 90 6.85 5.78 -10.19
N ARG A 91 7.95 5.91 -9.46
CA ARG A 91 8.33 7.18 -8.78
C ARG A 91 8.36 8.38 -9.72
N ASP A 92 8.79 8.18 -10.96
CA ASP A 92 9.03 9.24 -11.93
C ASP A 92 7.88 9.37 -12.95
N LYS A 93 6.83 8.54 -12.83
CA LYS A 93 5.63 8.61 -13.67
C LYS A 93 4.65 9.65 -13.13
N SER A 94 3.89 10.28 -14.05
CA SER A 94 2.89 11.27 -13.67
C SER A 94 1.62 10.62 -13.11
N GLY A 95 0.86 11.35 -12.30
CA GLY A 95 -0.46 10.90 -11.84
C GLY A 95 -1.45 10.66 -12.98
N LEU A 96 -1.31 11.39 -14.11
CA LEU A 96 -2.12 11.17 -15.30
C LEU A 96 -1.80 9.84 -15.98
N THR A 97 -0.52 9.45 -16.00
CA THR A 97 -0.08 8.14 -16.50
C THR A 97 -0.70 7.03 -15.68
N PHE A 98 -0.69 7.14 -14.34
CA PHE A 98 -1.37 6.17 -13.48
C PHE A 98 -2.88 6.11 -13.76
N LEU A 99 -3.54 7.26 -13.91
CA LEU A 99 -4.97 7.31 -14.19
C LEU A 99 -5.31 6.61 -15.52
N PHE A 100 -4.63 6.96 -16.61
CA PHE A 100 -4.99 6.50 -17.95
C PHE A 100 -4.48 5.09 -18.27
N ASP A 101 -3.26 4.77 -17.90
CA ASP A 101 -2.61 3.54 -18.37
C ASP A 101 -2.82 2.37 -17.40
N GLU A 102 -3.03 2.65 -16.12
CA GLU A 102 -3.26 1.61 -15.11
C GLU A 102 -4.73 1.59 -14.69
N LEU A 103 -5.23 2.66 -14.07
CA LEU A 103 -6.54 2.65 -13.43
C LEU A 103 -7.68 2.50 -14.44
N LEU A 104 -7.62 3.22 -15.57
CA LEU A 104 -8.65 3.12 -16.61
C LEU A 104 -8.64 1.77 -17.34
N CYS A 105 -7.47 1.13 -17.44
CA CYS A 105 -7.28 -0.13 -18.17
C CYS A 105 -7.53 -1.39 -17.33
N LEU A 106 -7.82 -1.26 -16.02
CA LEU A 106 -8.24 -2.40 -15.21
C LEU A 106 -9.50 -3.04 -15.78
N ARG A 107 -9.44 -4.36 -16.01
CA ARG A 107 -10.59 -5.14 -16.49
C ARG A 107 -11.60 -5.30 -15.36
N GLU A 108 -12.88 -5.41 -15.72
CA GLU A 108 -13.98 -5.73 -14.80
C GLU A 108 -14.22 -4.68 -13.69
N ARG A 109 -13.62 -3.50 -13.79
CA ARG A 109 -13.97 -2.38 -12.90
C ARG A 109 -15.30 -1.75 -13.31
N GLY A 110 -16.05 -1.30 -12.32
CA GLY A 110 -17.13 -0.33 -12.53
C GLY A 110 -16.59 1.09 -12.74
N ASP A 111 -17.51 2.02 -12.92
CA ASP A 111 -17.19 3.45 -12.98
C ASP A 111 -16.55 3.90 -11.65
N ILE A 112 -15.46 4.66 -11.75
CA ILE A 112 -14.81 5.29 -10.60
C ILE A 112 -15.14 6.77 -10.66
N GLN A 113 -15.90 7.25 -9.68
CA GLN A 113 -16.18 8.67 -9.54
C GLN A 113 -14.99 9.36 -8.87
N LEU A 114 -14.42 10.36 -9.54
CA LEU A 114 -13.34 11.18 -9.02
C LEU A 114 -13.85 12.61 -8.82
N ASP A 115 -13.58 13.18 -7.65
CA ASP A 115 -13.82 14.61 -7.38
C ASP A 115 -12.53 15.41 -7.62
N LEU A 116 -12.28 15.73 -8.89
CA LEU A 116 -11.05 16.42 -9.31
C LEU A 116 -11.20 17.95 -9.34
N VAL A 117 -12.43 18.45 -9.39
CA VAL A 117 -12.73 19.88 -9.41
C VAL A 117 -13.28 20.24 -8.05
N LYS A 118 -12.38 20.65 -7.15
CA LYS A 118 -12.83 21.26 -5.90
C LYS A 118 -13.41 22.63 -6.20
N ASP A 119 -14.67 22.85 -5.86
CA ASP A 119 -15.23 24.20 -5.87
C ASP A 119 -14.34 25.11 -5.03
N LYS A 120 -13.78 26.13 -5.68
CA LYS A 120 -13.12 27.22 -4.97
C LYS A 120 -14.24 28.07 -4.39
N GLY A 121 -14.60 27.80 -3.13
CA GLY A 121 -15.35 28.74 -2.31
C GLY A 121 -14.63 30.08 -2.19
#